data_AF-A0A1I4V167-F1
#
_entry.id   AF-A0A1I4V167-F1
#
_cell.length_a   1.000
_cell.length_b   1.000
_cell.length_c   1.000
_cell.angle_alpha   90.00
_cell.angle_beta   90.00
_cell.angle_gamma   90.00
#
_symmetry.space_group_name_H-M   'P 1'
#
loop_
_entity.id
_entity.type
_entity.pdbx_description
1 polymer ?
#
loop_
_entity_poly.entity_id
_entity_poly.type
_entity_poly.pdbx_seq_one_letter_code
_entity_poly.pdbx_strand_id
1 'polypeptide(L)' 'MSDDTTCADRLSWSENVLSYKATGGLQIGRARTAGAWGEYWPGAVDDVWAFQGALSDSQIAHLSLGMPGVATEVPGTD' A
#
# COMPACT_ATOMS: atom_id res chain seq x y z
N MET A 1 25.34 4.92 -13.08
CA MET A 1 23.92 5.28 -13.24
C MET A 1 23.71 5.43 -14.74
N SER A 2 23.39 4.31 -15.41
CA SER A 2 23.24 4.28 -16.87
C SER A 2 21.79 4.59 -17.21
N ASP A 3 21.55 5.69 -17.93
CA ASP A 3 20.31 5.92 -18.66
C ASP A 3 20.28 4.97 -19.85
N ASP A 4 19.82 3.75 -19.61
CA ASP A 4 19.52 2.81 -20.69
C ASP A 4 18.22 3.28 -21.36
N THR A 5 18.32 3.73 -22.62
CA THR A 5 17.19 4.27 -23.40
C THR A 5 16.10 3.22 -23.66
N THR A 6 16.36 1.94 -23.32
CA THR A 6 15.36 0.86 -23.39
C THR A 6 14.48 0.77 -22.15
N CYS A 7 14.78 1.52 -21.09
CA CYS A 7 13.96 1.58 -19.89
C CYS A 7 12.69 2.38 -20.18
N ALA A 8 11.60 1.70 -20.54
CA ALA A 8 10.29 2.32 -20.63
C ALA A 8 9.77 2.57 -19.21
N ASP A 9 9.35 3.80 -18.91
CA ASP A 9 8.71 4.15 -17.65
C ASP A 9 7.41 3.35 -17.49
N ARG A 10 7.46 2.26 -16.71
CA ARG A 10 6.30 1.43 -16.42
C ARG A 10 5.59 1.98 -15.20
N LEU A 11 5.00 3.16 -15.37
CA LEU A 11 4.10 3.72 -14.39
C LEU A 11 2.90 2.77 -14.25
N SER A 12 2.61 2.32 -13.03
CA SER A 12 1.46 1.44 -12.72
C SER A 12 0.15 2.24 -12.74
N TRP A 13 -0.16 2.86 -13.88
CA TRP A 13 -1.42 3.55 -14.12
C TRP A 13 -2.06 3.02 -15.40
N SER A 14 -3.37 3.13 -15.49
CA SER A 14 -4.13 2.89 -16.71
C SER A 14 -5.24 3.91 -16.78
N GLU A 15 -5.49 4.42 -17.98
CA GLU A 15 -6.67 5.25 -18.24
C GLU A 15 -7.94 4.40 -18.22
N ASN A 16 -9.08 5.04 -17.98
CA ASN A 16 -10.41 4.43 -18.08
C ASN A 16 -10.60 3.16 -17.21
N VAL A 17 -9.92 3.09 -16.06
CA VAL A 17 -10.10 2.01 -15.10
C VAL A 17 -11.32 2.29 -14.22
N LEU A 18 -12.20 1.31 -14.09
CA LEU A 18 -13.22 1.31 -13.05
C LEU A 18 -12.56 0.97 -11.71
N SER A 19 -12.73 1.85 -10.71
CA SER A 19 -12.25 1.57 -9.37
C SER A 19 -12.95 0.32 -8.81
N TYR A 20 -12.18 -0.52 -8.12
CA TYR A 20 -12.76 -1.63 -7.37
C TYR A 20 -13.64 -1.05 -6.25
N LYS A 21 -14.93 -1.42 -6.25
CA LYS A 21 -15.83 -1.04 -5.16
C LYS A 21 -15.56 -1.90 -3.93
N ALA A 22 -14.65 -1.43 -3.09
CA ALA A 22 -14.33 -2.02 -1.80
C ALA A 22 -15.46 -1.76 -0.78
N THR A 23 -16.60 -2.43 -0.96
CA THR A 23 -17.77 -2.29 -0.06
C THR A 23 -17.67 -3.12 1.23
N GLY A 24 -16.69 -4.02 1.31
CA GLY A 24 -16.39 -4.79 2.51
C GLY A 24 -15.32 -4.11 3.39
N GLY A 25 -15.10 -4.64 4.59
CA GLY A 25 -14.02 -4.18 5.46
C GLY A 25 -12.63 -4.61 4.98
N LEU A 26 -11.60 -3.84 5.34
CA LEU A 26 -10.19 -4.20 5.15
C LEU A 26 -9.89 -5.58 5.75
N GLN A 27 -9.21 -6.45 4.99
CA GLN A 27 -8.82 -7.79 5.42
C GLN A 27 -7.30 -7.94 5.31
N ILE A 28 -6.70 -8.61 6.30
CA ILE A 28 -5.25 -8.88 6.37
C ILE A 28 -5.06 -10.39 6.60
N GLY A 29 -4.05 -10.98 5.97
CA GLY A 29 -3.72 -12.41 6.12
C GLY A 29 -4.54 -13.38 5.25
N ARG A 30 -5.28 -12.87 4.25
CA ARG A 30 -5.98 -13.66 3.23
C ARG A 30 -6.28 -12.82 1.99
N ALA A 31 -6.51 -13.47 0.85
CA ALA A 31 -6.89 -12.81 -0.40
C ALA A 31 -8.31 -13.20 -0.86
N ARG A 32 -8.96 -12.31 -1.62
CA ARG A 32 -10.23 -12.61 -2.30
C ARG A 32 -10.04 -12.62 -3.81
N THR A 33 -10.25 -13.76 -4.44
CA THR A 33 -10.13 -13.93 -5.89
C THR A 33 -11.43 -14.53 -6.44
N ALA A 34 -11.94 -13.97 -7.55
CA ALA A 34 -13.21 -14.38 -8.17
C ALA A 34 -14.40 -14.50 -7.17
N GLY A 35 -14.42 -13.68 -6.12
CA GLY A 35 -15.48 -13.67 -5.11
C GLY A 35 -15.29 -14.64 -3.93
N ALA A 36 -14.31 -15.53 -3.97
CA ALA A 36 -13.99 -16.50 -2.91
C ALA A 36 -12.78 -16.07 -2.07
N TRP A 37 -12.77 -16.44 -0.79
CA TRP A 37 -11.62 -16.23 0.10
C TRP A 37 -10.64 -17.40 0.01
N GLY A 38 -9.35 -17.10 0.00
CA GLY A 38 -8.26 -18.08 -0.02
C GLY A 38 -6.94 -17.46 0.45
N GLU A 39 -5.83 -18.15 0.16
CA GLU A 39 -4.46 -17.64 0.42
C GLU A 39 -4.23 -17.22 1.87
N TYR A 40 -4.72 -18.04 2.81
CA TYR A 40 -4.56 -17.79 4.23
C TYR A 40 -3.09 -17.81 4.63
N TRP A 41 -2.65 -16.75 5.30
CA TRP A 41 -1.27 -16.59 5.74
C TRP A 41 -1.12 -17.00 7.22
N PRO A 42 -0.31 -18.03 7.53
CA PRO A 42 -0.15 -18.54 8.89
C PRO A 42 0.99 -17.84 9.64
N GLY A 43 0.99 -16.51 9.68
CA GLY A 43 2.01 -15.69 10.35
C GLY A 43 1.44 -14.73 11.39
N ALA A 44 2.31 -13.88 11.93
CA ALA A 44 1.95 -12.83 12.89
C ALA A 44 2.30 -11.45 12.31
N VAL A 45 1.38 -10.50 12.43
CA VAL A 45 1.61 -9.09 12.10
C VAL A 45 1.90 -8.34 13.39
N ASP A 46 2.94 -7.51 13.38
CA ASP A 46 3.30 -6.65 14.51
C ASP A 46 2.50 -5.33 14.43
N ASP A 47 2.77 -4.53 13.39
CA ASP A 47 2.15 -3.22 13.18
C ASP A 47 1.40 -3.12 11.84
N VAL A 48 0.26 -2.41 11.87
CA VAL A 48 -0.53 -2.07 10.68
C VAL A 48 -0.93 -0.60 10.73
N TRP A 49 -0.55 0.15 9.70
CA TRP A 49 -0.97 1.53 9.49
C TRP A 49 -1.72 1.66 8.17
N ALA A 50 -2.88 2.33 8.19
CA ALA A 50 -3.70 2.58 7.02
C ALA A 50 -4.02 4.08 6.94
N PHE A 51 -3.73 4.69 5.80
CA PHE A 51 -3.90 6.11 5.55
C PHE A 51 -4.88 6.32 4.40
N GLN A 52 -5.63 7.42 4.45
CA GLN A 52 -6.53 7.79 3.37
C GLN A 52 -5.76 8.61 2.32
N GLY A 53 -5.69 8.09 1.10
CA GLY A 53 -5.02 8.75 -0.03
C GLY A 53 -3.58 8.29 -0.25
N ALA A 54 -2.95 8.83 -1.30
CA ALA A 54 -1.55 8.57 -1.60
C ALA A 54 -0.65 9.45 -0.71
N LEU A 55 0.35 8.83 -0.09
CA LEU A 55 1.39 9.53 0.67
C LEU A 55 2.43 10.15 -0.27
N SER A 56 3.10 11.21 0.18
CA SER A 56 4.27 11.77 -0.51
C SER A 56 5.51 10.89 -0.31
N ASP A 57 6.52 11.07 -1.16
CA ASP A 57 7.80 10.36 -1.05
C ASP A 57 8.47 10.56 0.31
N SER A 58 8.39 11.78 0.88
CA SER A 58 8.95 12.08 2.21
C SER A 58 8.20 11.36 3.33
N GLN A 59 6.88 11.25 3.23
CA GLN A 59 6.05 10.50 4.18
C GLN A 59 6.36 9.00 4.13
N ILE A 60 6.50 8.45 2.92
CA ILE A 60 6.89 7.05 2.72
C ILE A 60 8.27 6.78 3.34
N ALA A 61 9.25 7.65 3.06
CA ALA A 61 10.60 7.53 3.61
C ALA A 61 10.58 7.53 5.14
N HIS A 62 9.78 8.40 5.76
CA HIS A 62 9.64 8.46 7.21
C HIS A 62 9.05 7.16 7.79
N LEU A 63 7.96 6.65 7.21
CA LEU A 63 7.31 5.41 7.70
C LEU A 63 8.20 4.18 7.53
N SER A 64 9.04 4.14 6.49
CA SER A 64 9.92 3.01 6.18
C SER A 64 10.96 2.71 7.27
N LEU A 65 11.27 3.70 8.11
CA LEU A 65 12.25 3.56 9.19
C LEU A 65 11.77 2.61 10.29
N GLY A 66 10.46 2.32 10.35
CA GLY A 66 9.86 1.53 11.42
C GLY A 66 9.94 2.29 12.73
N MET A 67 8.85 2.97 13.10
CA MET A 67 8.77 3.70 14.37
C MET A 67 7.81 2.99 15.31
N PRO A 68 8.30 2.10 16.20
CA PRO A 68 7.46 1.51 17.22
C PRO A 68 6.93 2.59 18.18
N GLY A 69 5.64 2.55 18.49
CA GLY A 69 5.05 3.38 19.54
C GLY A 69 4.75 4.84 19.18
N VAL A 70 4.85 5.25 17.91
CA VAL A 70 4.33 6.55 17.46
C VAL A 70 2.81 6.51 17.23
N ALA A 71 2.16 7.66 17.32
CA ALA A 71 0.75 7.80 16.95
C ALA A 71 0.55 7.43 15.47
N THR A 72 -0.58 6.81 15.15
CA THR A 72 -0.97 6.46 13.77
C THR A 72 -1.48 7.70 13.03
N GLU A 73 -0.61 8.69 12.89
CA GLU A 73 -0.87 9.95 12.20
C GLU A 73 -0.02 10.01 10.92
N VAL A 74 -0.54 10.69 9.89
CA VAL A 74 0.23 10.90 8.67
C VAL A 74 1.39 11.84 9.02
N PRO A 75 2.66 11.46 8.81
CA PRO A 75 3.75 12.33 9.21
C PRO A 75 3.81 13.62 8.39
N GLY A 76 4.17 14.73 9.04
CA GLY A 76 4.38 16.01 8.37
C GLY A 76 3.08 16.72 7.94
N THR A 77 2.00 16.53 8.68
CA THR A 77 0.72 17.26 8.49
C THR A 77 0.62 18.56 9.29
N ASP A 78 1.65 18.89 10.07
CA ASP A 78 1.81 20.12 10.85
C ASP A 78 2.02 21.37 9.98
#